data_AF-A0A2M7SA84-F1
#
_entry.id   AF-A0A2M7SA84-F1
#
_cell.length_a   1.000
_cell.length_b   1.000
_cell.length_c   1.000
_cell.angle_alpha   90.00
_cell.angle_beta   90.00
_cell.angle_gamma   90.00
#
_symmetry.space_group_name_H-M   'P 1'
#
loop_
_entity.id
_entity.type
_entity.pdbx_description
1 polymer ?
#
loop_
_entity_poly.entity_id
_entity_poly.type
_entity_poly.pdbx_seq_one_letter_code
_entity_poly.pdbx_strand_id
1 'polypeptide(L)' 'MILCNVTGCEKRADLYLSSIIINERQVRKIEKMIIARMNRMPIQYILNEAEFMGRRLAVRPGVFIPRPETEIL' A
#
# COMPACT_ATOMS: atom_id res chain seq x y z
N MET A 1 5.38 -1.82 -1.25
CA MET A 1 4.03 -1.32 -0.94
C MET A 1 3.83 -1.12 0.55
N ILE A 2 3.62 -2.16 1.37
CA ILE A 2 3.42 -1.99 2.83
C ILE A 2 4.61 -1.29 3.50
N LEU A 3 5.83 -1.78 3.26
CA LEU A 3 7.05 -1.16 3.79
C LEU A 3 7.19 0.29 3.32
N CYS A 4 7.12 0.55 2.00
CA CYS A 4 7.13 1.90 1.43
C CYS A 4 6.10 2.84 2.09
N ASN A 5 4.88 2.36 2.34
CA ASN A 5 3.81 3.14 2.97
C ASN A 5 4.12 3.51 4.43
N VAL A 6 4.89 2.67 5.14
CA VAL A 6 5.25 2.92 6.54
C VAL A 6 6.56 3.68 6.69
N THR A 7 7.51 3.47 5.78
CA THR A 7 8.81 4.15 5.78
C THR A 7 8.78 5.51 5.10
N GLY A 8 7.70 5.83 4.35
CA GLY A 8 7.57 7.09 3.62
C GLY A 8 8.38 7.14 2.32
N CYS A 9 8.92 6.00 1.87
CA CYS A 9 9.66 5.93 0.62
C CYS A 9 8.69 5.99 -0.56
N GLU A 10 8.91 6.91 -1.50
CA GLU A 10 8.11 7.01 -2.71
C GLU A 10 8.39 5.87 -3.68
N LYS A 11 9.66 5.43 -3.76
CA LYS A 11 10.09 4.36 -4.66
C LYS A 11 10.53 3.13 -3.87
N ARG A 12 10.31 1.96 -4.47
CA ARG A 12 10.81 0.70 -3.90
C ARG A 12 12.33 0.66 -3.81
N ALA A 13 13.03 1.31 -4.76
CA ALA A 13 14.49 1.37 -4.79
C ALA A 13 15.08 2.00 -3.51
N ASP A 14 14.40 3.00 -2.95
CA ASP A 14 14.86 3.72 -1.76
C ASP A 14 15.03 2.78 -0.55
N LEU A 15 14.25 1.69 -0.48
CA LEU A 15 14.36 0.67 0.58
C LEU A 15 15.71 -0.04 0.60
N TYR A 16 16.38 -0.14 -0.55
CA TYR A 16 17.67 -0.81 -0.69
C TYR A 16 18.85 0.17 -0.60
N LEU A 17 18.62 1.43 -0.98
CA LEU A 17 19.64 2.46 -1.05
C LEU A 17 19.80 3.24 0.26
N SER A 18 18.76 3.27 1.09
CA SER A 18 18.78 3.99 2.36
C SER A 18 18.86 3.02 3.55
N SER A 19 19.68 3.35 4.54
CA SER A 19 19.73 2.65 5.82
C SER A 19 18.52 3.05 6.67
N ILE A 20 17.35 2.49 6.35
CA ILE A 20 16.11 2.81 7.04
C ILE A 20 16.08 2.13 8.40
N ILE A 21 16.02 2.94 9.46
CA ILE A 21 15.79 2.46 10.82
C ILE A 21 14.30 2.55 11.11
N ILE A 22 13.69 1.42 11.45
CA ILE A 22 12.26 1.31 11.72
C ILE A 22 12.05 1.36 13.23
N ASN A 23 11.18 2.26 13.71
CA ASN A 23 10.83 2.34 15.12
C ASN A 23 9.69 1.37 15.50
N GLU A 24 9.47 1.13 16.80
CA GLU A 24 8.43 0.22 17.28
C GLU A 24 7.00 0.58 16.83
N ARG A 25 6.70 1.87 16.62
CA ARG A 25 5.37 2.27 16.13
C ARG A 25 5.17 1.84 14.68
N GLN A 26 6.22 1.99 13.87
CA GLN A 26 6.23 1.54 12.49
C GLN A 26 6.15 0.00 12.39
N VAL A 27 6.89 -0.73 13.25
CA VAL A 27 6.78 -2.19 13.34
C VAL A 27 5.34 -2.61 13.63
N ARG A 28 4.71 -2.05 14.67
CA ARG A 28 3.31 -2.34 15.00
C ARG A 28 2.34 -1.99 13.86
N LYS A 29 2.61 -0.93 13.10
CA LYS A 29 1.81 -0.57 11.92
C LYS A 29 1.96 -1.61 10.81
N ILE A 30 3.19 -2.06 10.54
CA ILE A 30 3.49 -3.10 9.55
C ILE A 30 2.79 -4.41 9.93
N GLU A 31 2.90 -4.84 11.19
CA GLU A 31 2.25 -6.07 11.68
C GLU A 31 0.74 -6.04 11.46
N LYS A 32 0.07 -4.93 11.80
CA LYS A 32 -1.38 -4.77 11.55
C LYS A 32 -1.72 -4.90 10.07
N MET A 33 -0.93 -4.28 9.19
CA MET A 33 -1.13 -4.36 7.74
C MET A 33 -0.88 -5.77 7.19
N ILE A 34 0.12 -6.50 7.73
CA ILE A 34 0.39 -7.89 7.38
C ILE A 34 -0.78 -8.79 7.81
N ILE A 35 -1.27 -8.65 9.05
CA ILE A 35 -2.42 -9.42 9.56
C ILE A 35 -3.65 -9.19 8.67
N ALA A 36 -3.95 -7.93 8.30
CA ALA A 36 -5.03 -7.62 7.37
C ALA A 36 -4.84 -8.33 6.02
N ARG A 37 -3.61 -8.34 5.48
CA ARG A 37 -3.30 -9.00 4.21
C ARG A 37 -3.44 -10.53 4.30
N MET A 38 -3.04 -11.12 5.43
CA MET A 38 -3.21 -12.55 5.72
C MET A 38 -4.68 -12.95 5.76
N ASN A 39 -5.55 -12.07 6.28
CA ASN A 39 -7.01 -12.22 6.24
C ASN A 39 -7.62 -11.95 4.84
N ARG A 40 -6.81 -12.02 3.78
CA ARG A 40 -7.20 -11.82 2.37
C ARG A 40 -7.78 -10.44 2.06
N MET A 41 -7.58 -9.44 2.93
CA MET A 41 -7.97 -8.06 2.60
C MET A 41 -7.19 -7.58 1.36
N PRO A 42 -7.86 -6.99 0.35
CA PRO A 42 -7.20 -6.39 -0.79
C PRO A 42 -6.15 -5.37 -0.37
N ILE A 43 -4.98 -5.40 -1.02
CA ILE A 43 -3.86 -4.53 -0.66
C ILE A 43 -4.22 -3.04 -0.82
N GLN A 44 -5.07 -2.72 -1.79
CA GLN A 44 -5.53 -1.35 -2.03
C GLN A 44 -6.34 -0.81 -0.85
N TYR A 45 -7.16 -1.64 -0.18
CA TYR A 45 -7.85 -1.23 1.04
C TYR A 45 -6.91 -1.09 2.23
N ILE A 46 -5.86 -1.93 2.31
CA ILE A 46 -4.85 -1.81 3.37
C ILE A 46 -4.05 -0.51 3.20
N LEU A 47 -3.80 -0.08 1.97
CA LEU A 47 -3.07 1.15 1.64
C LEU A 47 -3.98 2.39 1.53
N ASN A 48 -5.31 2.18 1.44
CA ASN A 48 -6.33 3.18 1.12
C ASN A 48 -6.16 3.88 -0.24
N GLU A 49 -5.41 3.28 -1.16
CA GLU A 49 -5.16 3.83 -2.50
C GLU A 49 -5.11 2.73 -3.57
N ALA A 50 -5.49 3.10 -4.79
CA ALA A 50 -5.34 2.31 -5.99
C ALA A 50 -4.80 3.19 -7.12
N GLU A 51 -3.89 2.67 -7.92
CA GLU A 51 -3.44 3.33 -9.14
C GLU A 51 -4.42 3.01 -10.28
N PHE A 52 -4.87 4.04 -10.99
CA PHE A 52 -5.76 3.91 -12.14
C PHE A 52 -5.52 5.06 -13.11
N MET A 53 -5.30 4.78 -14.40
CA MET A 53 -5.04 5.78 -15.45
C MET A 53 -3.89 6.75 -15.09
N GLY A 54 -2.81 6.23 -14.48
CA GLY A 54 -1.67 7.03 -13.99
C GLY A 54 -1.99 7.96 -12.82
N ARG A 55 -3.15 7.80 -12.17
CA ARG A 55 -3.57 8.59 -10.99
C ARG A 55 -3.71 7.69 -9.78
N ARG A 56 -3.44 8.23 -8.59
CA ARG A 56 -3.75 7.56 -7.32
C ARG A 56 -5.14 7.96 -6.85
N LEU A 57 -6.03 6.97 -6.74
CA LEU A 57 -7.39 7.13 -6.28
C LEU A 57 -7.51 6.61 -4.85
N ALA A 58 -8.19 7.36 -3.98
CA ALA A 58 -8.51 6.91 -2.64
C ALA A 58 -9.55 5.78 -2.70
N VAL A 59 -9.28 4.66 -2.04
CA VAL A 59 -10.22 3.53 -1.93
C VAL A 59 -10.44 3.15 -0.47
N ARG A 60 -11.61 2.59 -0.19
CA ARG A 60 -11.99 2.10 1.15
C ARG A 60 -12.90 0.88 1.02
N PRO A 61 -13.06 0.05 2.07
CA PRO A 61 -14.04 -1.03 2.06
C PRO A 61 -15.43 -0.53 1.64
N GLY A 62 -16.07 -1.24 0.71
CA GLY A 62 -17.35 -0.85 0.12
C GLY A 62 -17.26 -0.04 -1.19
N VAL A 63 -16.06 0.42 -1.58
CA VAL A 63 -15.82 1.05 -2.88
C VAL A 63 -15.16 0.05 -3.82
N PHE A 64 -15.70 -0.12 -5.02
CA PHE A 64 -15.10 -1.03 -6.01
C PHE A 64 -13.67 -0.59 -6.36
N ILE A 65 -12.72 -1.52 -6.27
CA ILE A 65 -11.32 -1.27 -6.63
C ILE A 65 -11.22 -1.23 -8.16
N PRO A 66 -10.76 -0.13 -8.77
CA PRO A 66 -10.57 -0.01 -10.21
C PRO A 66 -9.67 -1.13 -10.75
N ARG A 67 -9.99 -1.61 -11.95
CA ARG A 67 -9.31 -2.74 -12.58
C ARG A 67 -8.47 -2.27 -13.76
N PRO A 68 -7.23 -2.72 -13.93
CA PRO A 68 -6.40 -2.31 -15.07
C PRO A 68 -7.10 -2.50 -16.42
N GLU A 69 -7.94 -3.53 -16.54
CA GLU A 69 -8.71 -3.84 -17.75
C GLU A 69 -9.70 -2.72 -18.13
N THR A 70 -10.18 -1.95 -17.14
CA THR A 70 -11.08 -0.80 -17.37
C THR A 70 -10.35 0.48 -17.79
N GLU A 71 -9.01 0.46 -17.90
CA GLU A 71 -8.23 1.60 -18.38
C GLU A 71 -8.26 1.78 -19.91
N ILE A 72 -8.78 0.80 -20.64
CA ILE A 72 -8.73 0.75 -22.11
C ILE A 72 -10.12 1.03 -22.72
N LEU A 73 -11.13 1.34 -21.88
CA LEU A 73 -12.49 1.69 -22.30
C LEU A 73 -12.58 3.09 -22.91
#